data_AF-A0AAP5Z1S6-F1
#
_entry.id   AF-A0AAP5Z1S6-F1
#
_cell.length_a   1.000
_cell.length_b   1.000
_cell.length_c   1.000
_cell.angle_alpha   90.00
_cell.angle_beta   90.00
_cell.angle_gamma   90.00
#
_symmetry.space_group_name_H-M   'P 1'
#
loop_
_entity.id
_entity.type
_entity.pdbx_description
1 polymer ?
#
loop_
_entity_poly.entity_id
_entity_poly.type
_entity_poly.pdbx_seq_one_letter_code
_entity_poly.pdbx_strand_id
1 'polypeptide(L)'
;DGTFTTTQGSDSVVSYQLDASAMPVDGLTSQGVAVTMTETANADGNFTYTATAGANAVFTLVVKPDGSYNFTLEGTLDHPIGADELTLNFPIIATDFDGDTTSATIPVTIVDDRPTLDGIDANSVLTVDEDDLPTVGSDGNEPTSIIGKFVATEGADHIVDYHIVDLNTPVQGLTSGGQSLTLVEV
;
A
#
# COMPACT_ATOMS: atom_id res chain seq x y z
N ASP A 1 -21.00 7.59 6.46
CA ASP A 1 -21.53 8.96 6.36
C ASP A 1 -20.95 9.81 7.47
N GLY A 2 -20.33 10.95 7.11
CA GLY A 2 -19.93 11.99 8.04
C GLY A 2 -20.63 13.31 7.71
N THR A 3 -20.73 14.21 8.68
CA THR A 3 -21.36 15.52 8.52
C THR A 3 -20.52 16.61 9.18
N PHE A 4 -20.47 17.79 8.56
CA PHE A 4 -19.94 18.98 9.21
C PHE A 4 -21.00 19.64 10.10
N THR A 5 -20.55 20.29 11.18
CA THR A 5 -21.36 21.27 11.91
C THR A 5 -20.76 22.64 11.67
N THR A 6 -21.46 23.49 10.93
CA THR A 6 -21.09 24.89 10.70
C THR A 6 -21.89 25.77 11.66
N THR A 7 -21.22 26.75 12.28
CA THR A 7 -21.91 27.80 13.05
C THR A 7 -22.37 28.85 12.05
N GLN A 8 -23.63 28.75 11.61
CA GLN A 8 -24.23 29.74 10.71
C GLN A 8 -24.33 31.09 11.41
N GLY A 9 -23.98 32.16 10.69
CA GLY A 9 -24.22 33.54 11.09
C GLY A 9 -25.68 33.92 10.91
N SER A 10 -25.94 35.06 10.28
CA SER A 10 -27.32 35.50 9.96
C SER A 10 -27.88 34.86 8.68
N ASP A 11 -27.06 34.14 7.92
CA ASP A 11 -27.40 33.50 6.66
C ASP A 11 -27.00 32.01 6.64
N SER A 12 -27.39 31.32 5.57
CA SER A 12 -27.13 29.89 5.42
C SER A 12 -25.97 29.64 4.47
N VAL A 13 -25.15 28.62 4.79
CA VAL A 13 -24.10 28.12 3.91
C VAL A 13 -24.72 27.71 2.57
N VAL A 14 -24.13 28.16 1.46
CA VAL A 14 -24.61 27.91 0.10
C VAL A 14 -23.78 26.87 -0.65
N SER A 15 -22.51 26.68 -0.29
CA SER A 15 -21.66 25.66 -0.92
C SER A 15 -20.59 25.10 0.01
N TYR A 16 -20.24 23.83 -0.22
CA TYR A 16 -19.05 23.18 0.32
C TYR A 16 -18.21 22.67 -0.84
N GLN A 17 -16.93 23.05 -0.89
CA GLN A 17 -16.00 22.66 -1.95
C GLN A 17 -14.63 22.34 -1.36
N LEU A 18 -13.90 21.39 -1.95
CA LEU A 18 -12.52 21.10 -1.56
C LEU A 18 -11.60 22.26 -1.93
N ASP A 19 -10.70 22.62 -1.03
CA ASP A 19 -9.58 23.50 -1.32
C ASP A 19 -8.51 22.73 -2.13
N ALA A 20 -8.65 22.74 -3.45
CA ALA A 20 -7.71 22.10 -4.35
C ALA A 20 -6.29 22.72 -4.29
N SER A 21 -6.14 23.94 -3.77
CA SER A 21 -4.82 24.59 -3.64
C SER A 21 -3.96 23.93 -2.55
N ALA A 22 -4.59 23.20 -1.63
CA ALA A 22 -3.90 22.41 -0.61
C ALA A 22 -3.28 21.10 -1.16
N MET A 23 -3.49 20.79 -2.44
CA MET A 23 -2.92 19.62 -3.13
C MET A 23 -3.03 18.31 -2.32
N PRO A 24 -4.25 17.87 -1.94
CA PRO A 24 -4.45 16.79 -0.96
C PRO A 24 -4.00 15.40 -1.44
N VAL A 25 -3.56 15.27 -2.69
CA VAL A 25 -3.04 14.02 -3.28
C VAL A 25 -1.58 14.11 -3.73
N ASP A 26 -0.88 15.21 -3.40
CA ASP A 26 0.52 15.37 -3.81
C ASP A 26 1.42 14.30 -3.17
N GLY A 27 2.35 13.77 -3.97
CA GLY A 27 3.24 12.70 -3.56
C GLY A 27 2.59 11.32 -3.36
N LEU A 28 1.27 11.18 -3.51
CA LEU A 28 0.60 9.88 -3.43
C LEU A 28 0.86 9.06 -4.69
N THR A 29 1.11 7.77 -4.49
CA THR A 29 1.21 6.77 -5.57
C THR A 29 0.28 5.59 -5.30
N SER A 30 -0.12 4.92 -6.38
CA SER A 30 -0.84 3.66 -6.35
C SER A 30 -0.15 2.72 -7.34
N GLN A 31 0.40 1.61 -6.84
CA GLN A 31 1.21 0.68 -7.62
C GLN A 31 2.37 1.39 -8.34
N GLY A 32 3.02 2.34 -7.64
CA GLY A 32 4.11 3.15 -8.15
C GLY A 32 3.71 4.25 -9.16
N VAL A 33 2.43 4.38 -9.49
CA VAL A 33 1.92 5.40 -10.42
C VAL A 33 1.37 6.59 -9.63
N ALA A 34 1.78 7.81 -9.99
CA ALA A 34 1.32 9.03 -9.33
C ALA A 34 -0.21 9.18 -9.40
N VAL A 35 -0.81 9.49 -8.25
CA VAL A 35 -2.23 9.78 -8.13
C VAL A 35 -2.50 11.21 -8.57
N THR A 36 -3.53 11.37 -9.39
CA THR A 36 -4.05 12.67 -9.82
C THR A 36 -5.51 12.75 -9.44
N MET A 37 -6.01 13.96 -9.21
CA MET A 37 -7.41 14.16 -8.79
C MET A 37 -8.09 15.20 -9.69
N THR A 38 -9.32 14.91 -10.07
CA THR A 38 -10.15 15.80 -10.89
C THR A 38 -11.45 16.15 -10.16
N GLU A 39 -11.87 17.40 -10.24
CA GLU A 39 -13.15 17.87 -9.72
C GLU A 39 -14.21 17.87 -10.83
N THR A 40 -15.42 17.40 -10.50
CA THR A 40 -16.62 17.51 -11.33
C THR A 40 -17.73 18.17 -10.51
N ALA A 41 -18.22 19.32 -10.99
CA ALA A 41 -19.44 19.92 -10.48
C ALA A 41 -20.65 19.22 -11.10
N ASN A 42 -21.51 18.65 -10.26
CA ASN A 42 -22.69 17.90 -10.69
C ASN A 42 -23.93 18.81 -10.77
N ALA A 43 -24.92 18.42 -11.57
CA ALA A 43 -26.14 19.21 -11.79
C ALA A 43 -27.04 19.33 -10.53
N ASP A 44 -26.82 18.47 -9.53
CA ASP A 44 -27.50 18.48 -8.23
C ASP A 44 -26.81 19.38 -7.18
N GLY A 45 -25.73 20.07 -7.57
CA GLY A 45 -24.94 20.94 -6.68
C GLY A 45 -23.87 20.21 -5.89
N ASN A 46 -23.69 18.90 -6.08
CA ASN A 46 -22.62 18.14 -5.46
C ASN A 46 -21.30 18.37 -6.20
N PHE A 47 -20.18 18.30 -5.48
CA PHE A 47 -18.85 18.18 -6.06
C PHE A 47 -18.35 16.75 -5.91
N THR A 48 -17.94 16.14 -7.04
CA THR A 48 -17.29 14.83 -7.05
C THR A 48 -15.81 15.02 -7.36
N TYR A 49 -14.96 14.49 -6.50
CA TYR A 49 -13.52 14.43 -6.65
C TYR A 49 -13.11 12.99 -6.97
N THR A 50 -12.56 12.78 -8.15
CA THR A 50 -12.12 11.45 -8.60
C THR A 50 -10.60 11.41 -8.64
N ALA A 51 -10.01 10.53 -7.85
CA ALA A 51 -8.59 10.26 -7.83
C ALA A 51 -8.24 9.03 -8.68
N THR A 52 -7.30 9.17 -9.60
CA THR A 52 -6.85 8.10 -10.50
C THR A 52 -5.33 8.02 -10.57
N ALA A 53 -4.82 6.79 -10.68
CA ALA A 53 -3.44 6.50 -11.00
C ALA A 53 -3.38 5.90 -12.42
N GLY A 54 -2.98 6.73 -13.38
CA GLY A 54 -3.15 6.40 -14.81
C GLY A 54 -4.63 6.21 -15.18
N ALA A 55 -5.00 5.01 -15.62
CA ALA A 55 -6.39 4.67 -15.98
C ALA A 55 -7.19 4.03 -14.84
N ASN A 56 -6.56 3.75 -13.69
CA ASN A 56 -7.17 3.05 -12.58
C ASN A 56 -7.78 4.04 -11.59
N ALA A 57 -9.01 3.81 -11.15
CA ALA A 57 -9.62 4.55 -10.07
C ALA A 57 -8.97 4.16 -8.73
N VAL A 58 -8.67 5.16 -7.90
CA VAL A 58 -8.06 4.97 -6.57
C VAL A 58 -9.08 5.28 -5.49
N PHE A 59 -9.74 6.44 -5.55
CA PHE A 59 -10.86 6.76 -4.67
C PHE A 59 -11.75 7.87 -5.25
N THR A 60 -12.94 8.00 -4.66
CA THR A 60 -13.85 9.11 -4.89
C THR A 60 -14.25 9.80 -3.59
N LEU A 61 -14.30 11.13 -3.61
CA LEU A 61 -14.88 11.95 -2.54
C LEU A 61 -16.05 12.75 -3.12
N VAL A 62 -17.25 12.57 -2.57
CA VAL A 62 -18.43 13.35 -2.92
C VAL A 62 -18.75 14.29 -1.76
N VAL A 63 -18.81 15.59 -2.05
CA VAL A 63 -19.20 16.64 -1.10
C VAL A 63 -20.53 17.23 -1.55
N LYS A 64 -21.52 17.23 -0.65
CA LYS A 64 -22.87 17.70 -0.94
C LYS A 64 -23.10 19.10 -0.36
N PRO A 65 -24.01 19.89 -0.93
CA PRO A 65 -24.31 21.24 -0.44
C PRO A 65 -24.94 21.25 0.96
N ASP A 66 -25.49 20.12 1.43
CA ASP A 66 -25.98 19.96 2.81
C ASP A 66 -24.87 19.72 3.86
N GLY A 67 -23.61 19.66 3.42
CA GLY A 67 -22.44 19.41 4.29
C GLY A 67 -22.20 17.93 4.59
N SER A 68 -22.98 17.02 4.00
CA SER A 68 -22.66 15.59 4.03
C SER A 68 -21.59 15.25 3.00
N TYR A 69 -20.78 14.24 3.32
CA TYR A 69 -19.75 13.74 2.42
C TYR A 69 -19.67 12.22 2.42
N ASN A 70 -19.19 11.68 1.31
CA ASN A 70 -18.92 10.25 1.14
C ASN A 70 -17.56 10.04 0.50
N PHE A 71 -16.70 9.26 1.16
CA PHE A 71 -15.43 8.80 0.61
C PHE A 71 -15.53 7.31 0.29
N THR A 72 -15.06 6.91 -0.90
CA THR A 72 -15.02 5.52 -1.34
C THR A 72 -13.60 5.20 -1.80
N LEU A 73 -12.94 4.24 -1.16
CA LEU A 73 -11.68 3.67 -1.65
C LEU A 73 -11.98 2.62 -2.72
N GLU A 74 -11.37 2.74 -3.89
CA GLU A 74 -11.64 1.92 -5.09
C GLU A 74 -10.39 1.16 -5.57
N GLY A 75 -9.21 1.62 -5.19
CA GLY A 75 -7.91 0.98 -5.43
C GLY A 75 -6.97 1.17 -4.24
N THR A 76 -5.85 0.46 -4.25
CA THR A 76 -4.82 0.58 -3.21
C THR A 76 -4.04 1.87 -3.35
N LEU A 77 -3.46 2.33 -2.24
CA LEU A 77 -2.46 3.41 -2.22
C LEU A 77 -1.17 2.79 -1.68
N ASP A 78 -0.03 3.28 -2.17
CA ASP A 78 1.26 2.85 -1.67
C ASP A 78 1.54 3.56 -0.34
N HIS A 79 1.86 2.79 0.69
CA HIS A 79 2.20 3.33 2.00
C HIS A 79 3.69 3.67 2.09
N PRO A 80 4.08 4.63 2.96
CA PRO A 80 5.48 4.80 3.31
C PRO A 80 6.05 3.50 3.90
N ILE A 81 7.31 3.19 3.59
CA ILE A 81 7.97 1.96 4.06
C ILE A 81 7.81 1.79 5.58
N GLY A 82 7.18 0.69 5.98
CA GLY A 82 6.97 0.32 7.38
C GLY A 82 5.84 1.07 8.10
N ALA A 83 5.00 1.81 7.37
CA ALA A 83 3.81 2.45 7.92
C ALA A 83 2.57 1.59 7.70
N ASP A 84 1.86 1.26 8.78
CA ASP A 84 0.61 0.49 8.69
C ASP A 84 -0.63 1.37 8.38
N GLU A 85 -0.46 2.70 8.29
CA GLU A 85 -1.55 3.66 8.07
C GLU A 85 -1.09 4.86 7.23
N LEU A 86 -1.98 5.32 6.36
CA LEU A 86 -1.83 6.54 5.56
C LEU A 86 -3.04 7.44 5.80
N THR A 87 -2.84 8.66 6.31
CA THR A 87 -3.93 9.62 6.53
C THR A 87 -3.94 10.69 5.46
N LEU A 88 -5.06 10.81 4.75
CA LEU A 88 -5.36 11.84 3.77
C LEU A 88 -6.20 12.93 4.41
N ASN A 89 -5.82 14.19 4.20
CA ASN A 89 -6.54 15.35 4.74
C ASN A 89 -7.17 16.13 3.58
N PHE A 90 -8.51 16.22 3.59
CA PHE A 90 -9.28 16.95 2.58
C PHE A 90 -9.83 18.24 3.18
N PRO A 91 -9.18 19.40 2.97
CA PRO A 91 -9.67 20.69 3.44
C PRO A 91 -10.88 21.14 2.62
N ILE A 92 -11.99 21.39 3.28
CA ILE A 92 -13.25 21.88 2.70
C ILE A 92 -13.42 23.36 3.06
N ILE A 93 -13.77 24.17 2.07
CA ILE A 93 -14.22 25.55 2.22
C ILE A 93 -15.74 25.56 2.17
N ALA A 94 -16.35 26.19 3.17
CA ALA A 94 -17.77 26.51 3.19
C ALA A 94 -17.94 28.00 2.90
N THR A 95 -18.86 28.33 2.01
CA THR A 95 -19.20 29.72 1.63
C THR A 95 -20.67 29.98 1.92
N ASP A 96 -21.00 31.13 2.50
CA ASP A 96 -22.38 31.55 2.74
C ASP A 96 -22.92 32.51 1.66
N PHE A 97 -24.10 33.09 1.89
CA PHE A 97 -24.84 33.78 0.84
C PHE A 97 -24.25 35.13 0.47
N ASP A 98 -23.62 35.84 1.41
CA ASP A 98 -22.93 37.10 1.14
C ASP A 98 -21.44 36.93 0.81
N GLY A 99 -20.93 35.69 0.89
CA GLY A 99 -19.63 35.27 0.37
C GLY A 99 -18.56 35.14 1.44
N ASP A 100 -18.93 35.22 2.71
CA ASP A 100 -18.04 34.89 3.81
C ASP A 100 -17.68 33.39 3.75
N THR A 101 -16.44 33.08 4.15
CA THR A 101 -15.89 31.72 4.05
C THR A 101 -15.36 31.22 5.38
N THR A 102 -15.51 29.91 5.59
CA THR A 102 -14.86 29.18 6.68
C THR A 102 -14.31 27.86 6.15
N SER A 103 -13.44 27.19 6.93
CA SER A 103 -12.83 25.93 6.52
C SER A 103 -12.91 24.86 7.59
N ALA A 104 -12.94 23.61 7.14
CA ALA A 104 -12.85 22.40 7.96
C ALA A 104 -12.06 21.33 7.21
N THR A 105 -11.63 20.26 7.88
CA THR A 105 -10.86 19.18 7.24
C THR A 105 -11.55 17.84 7.44
N ILE A 106 -11.65 17.04 6.39
CA ILE A 106 -12.04 15.62 6.47
C ILE A 106 -10.75 14.79 6.55
N PRO A 107 -10.44 14.17 7.70
CA PRO A 107 -9.39 13.17 7.77
C PRO A 107 -9.93 11.82 7.29
N VAL A 108 -9.17 11.14 6.42
CA VAL A 108 -9.44 9.78 5.99
C VAL A 108 -8.18 8.94 6.23
N THR A 109 -8.26 7.97 7.14
CA THR A 109 -7.16 7.05 7.41
C THR A 109 -7.38 5.75 6.64
N ILE A 110 -6.38 5.37 5.86
CA ILE A 110 -6.31 4.16 5.05
C ILE A 110 -5.32 3.23 5.73
N VAL A 111 -5.82 2.08 6.18
CA VAL A 111 -5.02 1.07 6.87
C VAL A 111 -4.38 0.16 5.84
N ASP A 112 -3.08 -0.07 5.99
CA ASP A 112 -2.29 -0.99 5.18
C ASP A 112 -2.44 -2.44 5.67
N ASP A 113 -2.16 -3.40 4.80
CA ASP A 113 -1.93 -4.78 5.19
C ASP A 113 -0.46 -5.17 5.03
N ARG A 114 0.03 -5.99 5.96
CA ARG A 114 1.44 -6.40 5.98
C ARG A 114 1.63 -7.64 5.12
N PRO A 115 2.73 -7.76 4.35
CA PRO A 115 3.00 -8.96 3.61
C PRO A 115 3.24 -10.16 4.54
N THR A 116 2.88 -11.35 4.06
CA THR A 116 3.11 -12.62 4.78
C THR A 116 3.93 -13.60 3.95
N LEU A 117 4.79 -14.36 4.62
CA LEU A 117 5.41 -15.56 4.06
C LEU A 117 4.56 -16.77 4.43
N ASP A 118 3.88 -17.33 3.44
CA ASP A 118 2.91 -18.40 3.65
C ASP A 118 3.54 -19.80 3.55
N GLY A 119 4.78 -19.87 3.05
CA GLY A 119 5.61 -21.07 3.09
C GLY A 119 6.45 -21.28 1.83
N ILE A 120 6.68 -22.55 1.51
CA ILE A 120 7.43 -22.99 0.34
C ILE A 120 6.45 -23.63 -0.64
N ASP A 121 6.61 -23.33 -1.94
CA ASP A 121 5.81 -23.93 -3.00
C ASP A 121 5.94 -25.45 -2.94
N ALA A 122 4.80 -26.15 -3.00
CA ALA A 122 4.74 -27.60 -2.86
C ALA A 122 5.51 -28.38 -3.95
N ASN A 123 5.84 -27.74 -5.07
CA ASN A 123 6.65 -28.32 -6.14
C ASN A 123 8.15 -28.06 -5.99
N SER A 124 8.56 -27.35 -4.94
CA SER A 124 9.98 -27.11 -4.66
C SER A 124 10.67 -28.43 -4.28
N VAL A 125 11.87 -28.64 -4.81
CA VAL A 125 12.74 -29.74 -4.36
C VAL A 125 13.44 -29.27 -3.09
N LEU A 126 13.44 -30.09 -2.03
CA LEU A 126 13.95 -29.70 -0.70
C LEU A 126 15.01 -30.67 -0.15
N THR A 127 15.47 -31.59 -0.98
CA THR A 127 16.47 -32.61 -0.61
C THR A 127 17.59 -32.62 -1.63
N VAL A 128 18.81 -32.80 -1.14
CA VAL A 128 19.99 -33.09 -1.94
C VAL A 128 20.63 -34.38 -1.45
N ASP A 129 21.34 -35.07 -2.33
CA ASP A 129 22.18 -36.21 -1.95
C ASP A 129 23.67 -35.88 -2.06
N GLU A 130 24.42 -36.32 -1.06
CA GLU A 130 25.87 -36.10 -0.96
C GLU A 130 26.67 -37.17 -1.72
N ASP A 131 26.13 -38.39 -1.84
CA ASP A 131 26.81 -39.47 -2.57
C ASP A 131 26.88 -39.21 -4.08
N ASP A 132 25.95 -38.40 -4.59
CA ASP A 132 25.93 -37.94 -5.98
C ASP A 132 26.87 -36.78 -6.30
N LEU A 133 27.74 -36.41 -5.35
CA LEU A 133 28.90 -35.61 -5.68
C LEU A 133 29.84 -36.41 -6.60
N PRO A 134 30.46 -35.80 -7.64
CA PRO A 134 31.23 -36.48 -8.71
C PRO A 134 32.42 -37.36 -8.27
N THR A 135 32.71 -37.42 -6.97
CA THR A 135 33.88 -38.06 -6.38
C THR A 135 33.56 -39.09 -5.29
N VAL A 136 32.28 -39.30 -4.91
CA VAL A 136 31.94 -40.09 -3.70
C VAL A 136 30.77 -41.07 -3.88
N GLY A 137 30.92 -42.13 -4.69
CA GLY A 137 29.95 -43.25 -4.67
C GLY A 137 28.65 -43.04 -5.45
N SER A 138 28.57 -41.96 -6.22
CA SER A 138 27.43 -41.56 -7.05
C SER A 138 26.85 -42.66 -7.93
N ASP A 139 25.53 -42.81 -7.87
CA ASP A 139 24.76 -43.55 -8.86
C ASP A 139 24.09 -42.62 -9.91
N GLY A 140 24.11 -41.32 -9.65
CA GLY A 140 23.85 -40.21 -10.56
C GLY A 140 22.37 -39.89 -10.75
N ASN A 141 21.50 -40.31 -9.82
CA ASN A 141 20.06 -40.26 -10.00
C ASN A 141 19.38 -39.17 -9.14
N GLU A 142 20.10 -38.58 -8.19
CA GLU A 142 19.61 -37.60 -7.23
C GLU A 142 20.25 -36.21 -7.44
N PRO A 143 19.53 -35.13 -7.08
CA PRO A 143 20.05 -33.78 -7.23
C PRO A 143 21.08 -33.43 -6.16
N THR A 144 22.18 -32.79 -6.54
CA THR A 144 23.13 -32.14 -5.61
C THR A 144 22.81 -30.65 -5.38
N SER A 145 21.74 -30.15 -5.99
CA SER A 145 21.28 -28.76 -5.88
C SER A 145 19.77 -28.69 -5.98
N ILE A 146 19.16 -27.79 -5.24
CA ILE A 146 17.71 -27.57 -5.29
C ILE A 146 17.36 -26.21 -5.87
N ILE A 147 16.17 -26.14 -6.46
CA ILE A 147 15.51 -24.91 -6.84
C ILE A 147 14.12 -24.95 -6.21
N GLY A 148 13.74 -23.86 -5.57
CA GLY A 148 12.45 -23.71 -4.91
C GLY A 148 11.90 -22.31 -5.08
N LYS A 149 10.66 -22.13 -4.64
CA LYS A 149 9.97 -20.84 -4.64
C LYS A 149 9.29 -20.60 -3.31
N PHE A 150 9.41 -19.39 -2.78
CA PHE A 150 8.61 -18.94 -1.64
C PHE A 150 7.18 -18.62 -2.09
N VAL A 151 6.22 -18.96 -1.25
CA VAL A 151 4.85 -18.46 -1.36
C VAL A 151 4.73 -17.29 -0.41
N ALA A 152 4.41 -16.12 -0.95
CA ALA A 152 4.16 -14.92 -0.17
C ALA A 152 2.86 -14.28 -0.65
N THR A 153 2.12 -13.71 0.30
CA THR A 153 1.01 -12.82 0.01
C THR A 153 1.52 -11.39 0.14
N GLU A 154 1.46 -10.66 -0.96
CA GLU A 154 1.80 -9.23 -1.00
C GLU A 154 0.74 -8.43 -0.23
N GLY A 155 1.18 -7.38 0.45
CA GLY A 155 0.29 -6.33 0.91
C GLY A 155 -0.11 -5.39 -0.23
N ALA A 156 -0.86 -4.35 0.09
CA ALA A 156 -1.38 -3.35 -0.84
C ALA A 156 -0.29 -2.60 -1.64
N ASP A 157 0.95 -2.59 -1.14
CA ASP A 157 2.11 -1.86 -1.65
C ASP A 157 3.25 -2.75 -2.20
N HIS A 158 3.03 -4.07 -2.31
CA HIS A 158 3.98 -5.09 -2.77
C HIS A 158 5.16 -5.40 -1.85
N ILE A 159 5.76 -6.59 -2.03
CA ILE A 159 6.99 -6.96 -1.32
C ILE A 159 8.20 -6.37 -2.05
N VAL A 160 8.96 -5.55 -1.34
CA VAL A 160 10.13 -4.85 -1.90
C VAL A 160 11.44 -5.64 -1.73
N ASP A 161 11.55 -6.49 -0.71
CA ASP A 161 12.80 -7.21 -0.41
C ASP A 161 12.56 -8.58 0.26
N TYR A 162 13.46 -9.53 -0.02
CA TYR A 162 13.59 -10.80 0.69
C TYR A 162 15.06 -10.96 1.11
N HIS A 163 15.30 -11.21 2.39
CA HIS A 163 16.65 -11.36 2.95
C HIS A 163 16.71 -12.56 3.90
N ILE A 164 17.89 -13.16 4.05
CA ILE A 164 18.11 -14.26 4.99
C ILE A 164 18.44 -13.66 6.37
N VAL A 165 17.56 -13.90 7.35
CA VAL A 165 17.71 -13.35 8.70
C VAL A 165 18.83 -14.02 9.50
N ASP A 166 19.13 -15.29 9.21
CA ASP A 166 20.12 -16.07 9.95
C ASP A 166 21.03 -16.88 9.02
N LEU A 167 22.29 -16.45 8.93
CA LEU A 167 23.34 -17.11 8.15
C LEU A 167 24.20 -18.07 9.00
N ASN A 168 24.01 -18.11 10.32
CA ASN A 168 24.90 -18.81 11.24
C ASN A 168 24.31 -20.12 11.73
N THR A 169 23.06 -20.12 12.20
CA THR A 169 22.42 -21.33 12.76
C THR A 169 22.34 -22.46 11.75
N PRO A 170 22.00 -22.25 10.46
CA PRO A 170 21.90 -23.35 9.49
C PRO A 170 23.21 -24.11 9.25
N VAL A 171 24.37 -23.48 9.48
CA VAL A 171 25.70 -24.08 9.24
C VAL A 171 26.48 -24.32 10.53
N GLN A 172 25.90 -24.05 11.69
CA GLN A 172 26.59 -24.17 12.97
C GLN A 172 27.01 -25.61 13.23
N GLY A 173 28.31 -25.80 13.51
CA GLY A 173 28.88 -27.11 13.79
C GLY A 173 29.13 -27.98 12.56
N LEU A 174 28.73 -27.54 11.37
CA LEU A 174 29.05 -28.23 10.12
C LEU A 174 30.52 -27.98 9.74
N THR A 175 31.19 -29.02 9.23
CA THR A 175 32.55 -28.94 8.71
C THR A 175 32.69 -29.64 7.37
N SER A 176 33.50 -29.08 6.46
CA SER A 176 33.93 -29.74 5.22
C SER A 176 35.46 -29.78 5.18
N GLY A 177 36.03 -30.97 4.97
CA GLY A 177 37.49 -31.16 5.03
C GLY A 177 38.11 -30.76 6.39
N GLY A 178 37.35 -30.85 7.48
CA GLY A 178 37.77 -30.45 8.83
C GLY A 178 37.74 -28.94 9.12
N GLN A 179 37.26 -28.13 8.18
CA GLN A 179 37.07 -26.68 8.35
C GLN A 179 35.59 -26.34 8.54
N SER A 180 35.27 -25.39 9.42
CA SER A 180 33.91 -24.93 9.65
C SER A 180 33.31 -24.24 8.43
N LEU A 181 32.02 -24.44 8.19
CA LEU A 181 31.28 -23.73 7.14
C LEU A 181 30.90 -22.31 7.59
N THR A 182 30.84 -21.41 6.62
CA THR A 182 30.32 -20.04 6.79
C THR A 182 29.39 -19.74 5.62
N LEU A 183 28.18 -19.28 5.91
CA LEU A 183 27.26 -18.77 4.89
C LEU A 183 27.44 -17.25 4.80
N VAL A 184 27.49 -16.72 3.57
CA VAL A 184 27.59 -15.29 3.30
C VAL A 184 26.50 -14.90 2.31
N GLU A 185 25.80 -13.80 2.62
CA GLU A 185 24.92 -13.13 1.67
C GLU A 185 25.80 -12.25 0.76
N VAL A 186 25.58 -12.31 -0.56
CA VAL A 186 26.44 -11.71 -1.60
C VAL A 186 25.69 -10.69 -2.43
#